data_AF-A0A1Y6DCZ5-F1
#
_entry.id   AF-A0A1Y6DCZ5-F1
#
_cell.length_a   1.000
_cell.length_b   1.000
_cell.length_c   1.000
_cell.angle_alpha   90.00
_cell.angle_beta   90.00
_cell.angle_gamma   90.00
#
_symmetry.space_group_name_H-M   'P 1'
#
loop_
_entity.id
_entity.type
_entity.pdbx_description
1 polymer ?
#
loop_
_entity_poly.entity_id
_entity_poly.type
_entity_poly.pdbx_seq_one_letter_code
_entity_poly.pdbx_strand_id
1 'polypeptide(L)'
;MSRVKRQQLGKMFETVPAEKAVTTPERRPDRIGKRAALFQIPEAAKKQLAFLAIEQDTTQQALLTEALNMLFSKYEKPPIA
;
A
#
# COMPACT_ATOMS: atom_id res chain seq x y z
N MET A 1 20.96 36.85 3.31
CA MET A 1 19.57 36.34 3.32
C MET A 1 18.81 37.01 4.47
N SER A 2 18.16 38.15 4.20
CA SER A 2 17.58 39.04 5.24
C SER A 2 16.38 38.42 5.96
N ARG A 3 16.21 38.77 7.25
CA ARG A 3 15.12 38.32 8.15
C ARG A 3 13.71 38.49 7.56
N VAL A 4 13.54 39.44 6.64
CA VAL A 4 12.28 39.78 5.99
C VAL A 4 11.71 38.62 5.16
N LYS A 5 12.57 37.88 4.45
CA LYS A 5 12.14 36.76 3.60
C LYS A 5 11.63 35.56 4.41
N ARG A 6 12.19 35.35 5.62
CA ARG A 6 11.75 34.29 6.55
C ARG A 6 10.39 34.60 7.20
N GLN A 7 10.12 35.87 7.50
CA GLN A 7 8.84 36.28 8.07
C GLN A 7 7.68 36.18 7.07
N GLN A 8 7.93 36.40 5.78
CA GLN A 8 6.93 36.18 4.72
C GLN A 8 6.58 34.71 4.51
N LEU A 9 7.54 33.80 4.69
CA LEU A 9 7.29 32.35 4.60
C LEU A 9 6.35 31.86 5.72
N GLY A 10 6.46 32.38 6.94
CA GLY A 10 5.58 31.99 8.05
C GLY A 10 4.11 32.38 7.81
N LYS A 11 3.86 33.58 7.28
CA LYS A 11 2.50 34.09 7.02
C LYS A 11 1.76 33.32 5.91
N MET A 12 2.48 32.62 5.03
CA MET A 12 1.89 31.79 3.98
C MET A 12 1.25 30.50 4.52
N PHE A 13 1.63 30.06 5.73
CA PHE A 13 1.12 28.84 6.37
C PHE A 13 0.20 29.10 7.58
N GLU A 14 -0.01 30.35 7.98
CA GLU A 14 -0.90 30.71 9.11
C GLU A 14 -2.40 30.61 8.76
N THR A 15 -2.76 30.43 7.50
CA THR A 15 -4.16 30.29 7.05
C THR A 15 -4.49 28.87 6.57
N VAL A 16 -3.96 27.85 7.23
CA VAL A 16 -4.51 26.49 7.07
C VAL A 16 -5.92 26.50 7.68
N PRO A 17 -7.00 26.34 6.89
CA PRO A 17 -8.34 26.22 7.44
C PRO A 17 -8.35 25.06 8.43
N ALA A 18 -8.95 25.24 9.60
CA ALA A 18 -9.09 24.16 10.58
C ALA A 18 -9.56 22.89 9.87
N GLU A 19 -8.66 21.90 9.83
CA GLU A 19 -8.83 20.67 9.07
C GLU A 19 -10.12 20.02 9.55
N LYS A 20 -11.15 20.03 8.69
CA LYS A 20 -12.38 19.28 8.97
C LYS A 20 -11.93 17.85 9.16
N ALA A 21 -12.10 17.33 10.37
CA ALA A 21 -11.81 15.95 10.71
C ALA A 21 -12.42 15.07 9.62
N VAL A 22 -11.57 14.52 8.75
CA VAL A 22 -12.00 13.61 7.71
C VAL A 22 -12.53 12.40 8.46
N THR A 23 -13.85 12.25 8.49
CA THR A 23 -14.48 11.03 8.98
C THR A 23 -14.03 9.94 8.02
N THR A 24 -12.98 9.22 8.41
CA THR A 24 -12.45 8.12 7.62
C THR A 24 -13.62 7.20 7.29
N PRO A 25 -13.96 6.97 6.01
CA PRO A 25 -15.07 6.09 5.68
C PRO A 25 -14.81 4.73 6.31
N GLU A 26 -15.81 4.29 7.06
CA GLU A 26 -15.85 3.06 7.83
C GLU A 26 -15.71 1.87 6.87
N ARG A 27 -14.46 1.47 6.60
CA ARG A 27 -14.07 0.35 5.73
C ARG A 27 -14.34 0.56 4.23
N ARG A 28 -13.28 0.50 3.42
CA ARG A 28 -13.43 0.49 1.96
C ARG A 28 -14.13 -0.81 1.50
N PRO A 29 -15.13 -0.74 0.59
CA PRO A 29 -15.88 -1.91 0.14
C PRO A 29 -15.01 -3.03 -0.46
N ASP A 30 -13.94 -2.68 -1.17
CA ASP A 30 -12.98 -3.60 -1.80
C ASP A 30 -12.20 -4.47 -0.79
N ARG A 31 -12.23 -4.08 0.50
CA ARG A 31 -11.55 -4.75 1.61
C ARG A 31 -12.47 -5.62 2.47
N ILE A 32 -13.77 -5.68 2.15
CA ILE A 32 -14.70 -6.60 2.85
C ILE A 32 -14.24 -8.04 2.57
N GLY A 33 -14.17 -8.86 3.62
CA GLY A 33 -13.67 -10.25 3.54
C GLY A 33 -12.15 -10.40 3.35
N LYS A 34 -11.41 -9.31 3.09
CA LYS A 34 -9.95 -9.33 2.93
C LYS A 34 -9.24 -8.88 4.21
N ARG A 35 -8.06 -9.44 4.46
CA ARG A 35 -7.14 -9.05 5.54
C ARG A 35 -5.76 -8.84 4.96
N ALA A 36 -5.05 -7.84 5.47
CA ALA A 36 -3.68 -7.60 5.09
C ALA A 36 -2.79 -8.68 5.73
N ALA A 37 -1.97 -9.34 4.91
CA ALA A 37 -0.87 -10.17 5.41
C ALA A 37 0.35 -9.25 5.60
N LEU A 38 0.68 -8.94 6.85
CA LEU A 38 1.91 -8.20 7.17
C LEU A 38 3.04 -9.22 7.31
N PHE A 39 3.95 -9.25 6.35
CA PHE A 39 5.19 -10.03 6.44
C PHE A 39 6.34 -9.25 5.80
N GLN A 40 7.53 -9.42 6.36
CA GLN A 40 8.76 -8.79 5.89
C GLN A 40 9.44 -9.73 4.89
N ILE A 41 9.82 -9.18 3.73
CA ILE A 41 10.64 -9.88 2.73
C ILE A 41 11.93 -9.11 2.50
N PRO A 42 13.02 -9.78 2.08
CA PRO A 42 14.24 -9.11 1.64
C PRO A 42 13.94 -8.08 0.53
N GLU A 43 14.66 -6.96 0.54
CA GLU A 43 14.46 -5.89 -0.44
C GLU A 43 14.64 -6.38 -1.88
N ALA A 44 15.64 -7.25 -2.12
CA ALA A 44 15.89 -7.84 -3.43
C ALA A 44 14.68 -8.66 -3.92
N ALA A 45 14.07 -9.47 -3.06
CA ALA A 45 12.88 -10.25 -3.39
C ALA A 45 11.69 -9.35 -3.71
N LYS A 46 11.52 -8.24 -2.97
CA LYS A 46 10.47 -7.24 -3.26
C LYS A 46 10.64 -6.62 -4.65
N LYS A 47 11.87 -6.29 -5.04
CA LYS A 47 12.18 -5.74 -6.37
C LYS A 47 11.90 -6.78 -7.47
N GLN A 48 12.33 -8.02 -7.28
CA GLN A 48 12.07 -9.11 -8.22
C GLN A 48 10.57 -9.37 -8.40
N LEU A 49 9.80 -9.38 -7.32
CA LEU A 49 8.34 -9.50 -7.39
C LEU A 49 7.70 -8.36 -8.20
N ALA A 50 8.21 -7.13 -8.04
CA ALA A 50 7.73 -5.99 -8.81
C ALA A 50 8.08 -6.11 -10.30
N PHE A 51 9.29 -6.53 -10.65
CA PHE A 51 9.68 -6.78 -12.04
C PHE A 51 8.83 -7.89 -12.66
N LEU A 52 8.63 -9.00 -11.96
CA LEU A 52 7.81 -10.10 -12.46
C LEU A 52 6.35 -9.68 -12.71
N ALA A 53 5.79 -8.83 -11.84
CA ALA A 53 4.44 -8.29 -12.05
C ALA A 53 4.35 -7.45 -13.34
N ILE A 54 5.40 -6.66 -13.63
CA ILE A 54 5.48 -5.85 -14.86
C ILE A 54 5.63 -6.75 -16.09
N GLU A 55 6.53 -7.74 -16.04
CA GLU A 55 6.78 -8.68 -17.15
C GLU A 55 5.53 -9.47 -17.54
N GLN A 56 4.70 -9.82 -16.56
CA GLN A 56 3.48 -10.63 -16.75
C GLN A 56 2.20 -9.79 -16.92
N ASP A 57 2.32 -8.45 -17.04
CA ASP A 57 1.20 -7.51 -17.10
C ASP A 57 0.12 -7.79 -16.03
N THR A 58 0.56 -7.96 -14.78
CA THR A 58 -0.28 -8.35 -13.65
C THR A 58 0.05 -7.55 -12.39
N THR A 59 -0.61 -7.88 -11.28
CA THR A 59 -0.36 -7.23 -9.98
C THR A 59 0.45 -8.13 -9.06
N GLN A 60 1.28 -7.52 -8.19
CA GLN A 60 1.98 -8.27 -7.14
C GLN A 60 1.00 -9.03 -6.23
N GLN A 61 -0.21 -8.50 -6.02
CA GLN A 61 -1.25 -9.18 -5.25
C GLN A 61 -1.74 -10.47 -5.94
N ALA A 62 -1.89 -10.45 -7.27
CA ALA A 62 -2.25 -11.65 -8.04
C ALA A 62 -1.15 -12.72 -7.94
N LEU A 63 0.12 -12.34 -8.11
CA LEU A 63 1.26 -13.25 -7.95
C LEU A 63 1.34 -13.85 -6.53
N LEU A 64 1.06 -13.05 -5.50
CA LEU A 64 1.01 -13.56 -4.13
C LEU A 64 -0.17 -14.52 -3.91
N THR A 65 -1.31 -14.26 -4.54
CA THR A 65 -2.47 -15.17 -4.50
C THR A 65 -2.13 -16.51 -5.17
N GLU A 66 -1.44 -16.46 -6.31
CA GLU A 66 -0.94 -17.63 -7.01
C GLU A 66 0.04 -18.44 -6.15
N ALA A 67 1.04 -17.77 -5.55
CA ALA A 67 2.01 -18.41 -4.66
C ALA A 67 1.35 -19.07 -3.43
N LEU A 68 0.33 -18.42 -2.85
CA LEU A 68 -0.45 -19.01 -1.75
C LEU A 68 -1.25 -20.23 -2.20
N ASN A 69 -1.86 -20.19 -3.39
CA ASN A 69 -2.56 -21.35 -3.94
C ASN A 69 -1.60 -22.52 -4.20
N MET A 70 -0.39 -22.27 -4.72
CA MET A 70 0.64 -23.30 -4.87
C MET A 70 1.03 -23.91 -3.51
N LEU A 71 1.18 -23.06 -2.48
CA LEU A 71 1.47 -23.51 -1.12
C LEU A 71 0.34 -24.40 -0.58
N PHE A 72 -0.91 -24.00 -0.78
CA PHE A 72 -2.08 -24.74 -0.32
C PHE A 72 -2.21 -26.09 -1.04
N SER A 73 -1.99 -26.11 -2.35
CA SER A 73 -1.94 -27.35 -3.14
C SER A 73 -0.88 -28.31 -2.59
N LYS A 74 0.30 -27.81 -2.21
CA LYS A 74 1.36 -28.62 -1.61
C LYS A 74 0.95 -29.27 -0.28
N TYR A 75 0.05 -28.63 0.47
CA TYR A 75 -0.47 -29.13 1.76
C TYR A 75 -1.89 -29.73 1.66
N GLU A 76 -2.34 -30.04 0.45
CA GLU A 76 -3.67 -30.61 0.19
C GLU A 76 -4.81 -29.76 0.79
N LYS A 77 -4.65 -28.43 0.73
CA LYS A 77 -5.65 -27.45 1.17
C LYS A 77 -6.41 -26.89 -0.03
N PRO A 78 -7.69 -26.51 0.16
CA PRO A 78 -8.46 -25.87 -0.90
C PRO A 78 -7.84 -24.50 -1.28
N PRO A 79 -7.92 -24.08 -2.54
CA PRO A 79 -7.41 -22.78 -2.98
C PRO A 79 -8.20 -21.61 -2.35
N ILE A 80 -7.59 -20.44 -2.32
CA ILE A 80 -8.16 -19.21 -1.71
C ILE A 80 -9.09 -18.49 -2.69
N ALA A 81 -8.98 -18.80 -3.99
CA ALA A 81 -9.76 -18.26 -5.09
C ALA A 81 -10.18 -19.39 -6.04
#